data_AF-A0A238W932-F1
#
_entry.id   AF-A0A238W932-F1
#
_cell.length_a   1.000
_cell.length_b   1.000
_cell.length_c   1.000
_cell.angle_alpha   90.00
_cell.angle_beta   90.00
_cell.angle_gamma   90.00
#
_symmetry.space_group_name_H-M   'P 1'
#
loop_
_entity.id
_entity.type
_entity.pdbx_description
1 polymer ?
#
loop_
_entity_poly.entity_id
_entity_poly.type
_entity_poly.pdbx_seq_one_letter_code
_entity_poly.pdbx_strand_id
1 'polypeptide(L)'
;MKNIVIVLILFLTQSISAQGLEIKREVRQLIQPRSMYLNGGLNASVGGTSRTYIKVDLPPNTVAWYYSFSTSKQQSESKNLNLTSQLSSLLQTSKEAIPNRLSNIYVPKGSCAIDVYVCDSKNINLFQRKVDNNGGSFYSISEGNVKNTLQGAIRVDDVTNGSWYLGIKNPNRWTGANITIEVAAIIESRPDIVGTVLTALLTNKREPAPPKSEAQRKAESYGTLGWGYYEKNNIDKAMEYCDKSLSVYELGWVKANKGLILLISGESDKAIETYIQAIELVKNQWKANAVFSEMIRDLKKVKKKRPDILETAEIIQMIRSQRKN
;
A
#
# COMPACT_ATOMS: atom_id res chain seq x y z
N MET A 1 -16.38 41.20 17.84
CA MET A 1 -16.30 40.35 16.62
C MET A 1 -14.93 39.68 16.39
N LYS A 2 -13.80 40.27 16.80
CA LYS A 2 -12.47 39.62 16.70
C LYS A 2 -12.29 38.36 17.58
N ASN A 3 -12.98 38.27 18.71
CA ASN A 3 -12.83 37.15 19.65
C ASN A 3 -13.66 35.89 19.29
N ILE A 4 -14.64 36.01 18.38
CA ILE A 4 -15.46 34.87 17.95
C ILE A 4 -14.75 34.08 16.84
N VAL A 5 -13.97 34.75 16.00
CA VAL A 5 -13.22 34.10 14.91
C VAL A 5 -12.06 33.25 15.43
N ILE A 6 -11.41 33.66 16.52
CA ILE A 6 -10.29 32.92 17.13
C ILE A 6 -10.79 31.62 17.80
N VAL A 7 -11.98 31.64 18.42
CA VAL A 7 -12.59 30.45 19.02
C VAL A 7 -13.08 29.47 17.96
N LEU A 8 -13.56 29.96 16.80
CA LEU A 8 -13.95 29.10 15.68
C LEU A 8 -12.73 28.42 15.02
N ILE A 9 -11.59 29.10 14.96
CA ILE A 9 -10.35 28.53 14.42
C ILE A 9 -9.74 27.48 15.36
N LEU A 10 -9.86 27.66 16.68
CA LEU A 10 -9.43 26.64 17.66
C LEU A 10 -10.30 25.39 17.65
N PHE A 11 -11.61 25.51 17.38
CA PHE A 11 -12.51 24.35 17.25
C PHE A 11 -12.30 23.53 15.97
N LEU A 12 -11.75 24.13 14.90
CA LEU A 12 -11.43 23.42 13.66
C LEU A 12 -10.09 22.66 13.69
N THR A 13 -9.26 22.86 14.72
CA THR A 13 -7.97 22.15 14.86
C THR A 13 -8.05 20.82 15.60
N GLN A 14 -9.20 20.48 16.22
CA GLN A 14 -9.37 19.18 16.91
C GLN A 14 -9.86 18.04 16.01
N SER A 15 -10.16 18.30 14.73
CA SER A 15 -10.65 17.26 13.80
C SER A 15 -9.57 16.66 12.90
N ILE A 16 -8.30 17.04 13.06
CA ILE A 16 -7.20 16.20 12.58
C ILE A 16 -7.01 15.11 13.65
N SER A 17 -8.02 14.24 13.77
CA SER A 17 -7.77 12.90 14.29
C SER A 17 -6.59 12.38 13.49
N ALA A 18 -5.51 12.05 14.17
CA ALA A 18 -4.56 11.09 13.64
C ALA A 18 -5.41 9.89 13.20
N GLN A 19 -5.69 9.79 11.91
CA GLN A 19 -6.20 8.57 11.31
C GLN A 19 -5.03 7.60 11.46
N GLY A 20 -4.94 6.97 12.64
CA GLY A 20 -4.08 5.83 12.85
C GLY A 20 -4.39 4.88 11.71
N LEU A 21 -3.36 4.44 11.00
CA LEU A 21 -3.49 3.46 9.91
C LEU A 21 -4.39 2.33 10.39
N GLU A 22 -5.64 2.29 9.92
CA GLU A 22 -6.60 1.30 10.35
C GLU A 22 -6.11 -0.04 9.80
N ILE A 23 -5.67 -0.93 10.70
CA ILE A 23 -5.24 -2.26 10.32
C ILE A 23 -6.49 -3.01 9.85
N LYS A 24 -6.63 -3.17 8.53
CA LYS A 24 -7.77 -3.88 7.96
C LYS A 24 -7.46 -5.37 7.92
N ARG A 25 -8.28 -6.18 8.58
CA ARG A 25 -8.22 -7.63 8.51
C ARG A 25 -9.21 -8.16 7.47
N GLU A 26 -8.79 -9.13 6.68
CA GLU A 26 -9.65 -9.82 5.73
C GLU A 26 -9.43 -11.33 5.80
N VAL A 27 -10.48 -12.10 5.48
CA VAL A 27 -10.39 -13.55 5.39
C VAL A 27 -10.10 -13.93 3.95
N ARG A 28 -9.08 -14.77 3.76
CA ARG A 28 -8.69 -15.34 2.47
C ARG A 28 -8.86 -16.85 2.50
N GLN A 29 -9.70 -17.37 1.60
CA GLN A 29 -9.85 -18.80 1.40
C GLN A 29 -8.57 -19.38 0.80
N LEU A 30 -7.98 -20.39 1.45
CA LEU A 30 -6.75 -21.05 0.98
C LEU A 30 -7.06 -22.38 0.30
N ILE A 31 -7.97 -23.16 0.90
CA ILE A 31 -8.42 -24.45 0.36
C ILE A 31 -9.94 -24.44 0.37
N GLN A 32 -10.53 -24.61 -0.81
CA GLN A 32 -11.99 -24.75 -0.94
C GLN A 32 -12.48 -26.04 -0.25
N PRO A 33 -13.73 -26.05 0.25
CA PRO A 33 -14.33 -27.26 0.81
C PRO A 33 -14.18 -28.44 -0.14
N ARG A 34 -13.51 -29.49 0.32
CA ARG A 34 -13.31 -30.71 -0.46
C ARG A 34 -13.35 -31.93 0.44
N SER A 35 -13.74 -33.05 -0.14
CA SER A 35 -13.84 -34.34 0.54
C SER A 35 -12.74 -35.29 0.07
N MET A 36 -12.24 -36.11 0.99
CA MET A 36 -11.29 -37.18 0.71
C MET A 36 -11.57 -38.39 1.57
N TYR A 37 -11.29 -39.57 1.04
CA TYR A 37 -11.49 -40.82 1.74
C TYR A 37 -10.15 -41.44 2.15
N LEU A 38 -10.05 -41.85 3.40
CA LEU A 38 -8.91 -42.59 3.95
C LEU A 38 -9.34 -43.97 4.41
N ASN A 39 -8.67 -45.00 3.91
CA ASN A 39 -8.90 -46.39 4.28
C ASN A 39 -8.50 -46.66 5.74
N GLY A 40 -9.12 -47.67 6.35
CA GLY A 40 -8.63 -48.24 7.61
C GLY A 40 -7.28 -48.94 7.42
N GLY A 41 -6.56 -49.14 8.52
CA GLY A 41 -5.20 -49.71 8.54
C GLY A 41 -5.02 -51.03 7.76
N LEU A 42 -5.96 -51.98 7.84
CA LEU A 42 -5.86 -53.25 7.11
C LEU A 42 -5.93 -53.07 5.59
N ASN A 43 -6.90 -52.29 5.12
CA ASN A 43 -7.01 -51.99 3.69
C ASN A 43 -5.80 -51.19 3.19
N ALA A 44 -5.19 -50.39 4.07
CA ALA A 44 -3.97 -49.65 3.74
C ALA A 44 -2.69 -50.50 3.72
N SER A 45 -2.68 -51.69 4.33
CA SER A 45 -1.58 -52.64 4.20
C SER A 45 -1.58 -53.42 2.88
N VAL A 46 -2.65 -53.34 2.09
CA VAL A 46 -2.79 -54.01 0.78
C VAL A 46 -2.95 -53.02 -0.38
N GLY A 47 -2.50 -51.77 -0.19
CA GLY A 47 -2.47 -50.74 -1.24
C GLY A 47 -3.41 -49.55 -1.02
N GLY A 48 -4.29 -49.57 -0.02
CA GLY A 48 -5.14 -48.43 0.34
C GLY A 48 -4.39 -47.27 1.02
N THR A 49 -5.01 -46.10 1.05
CA THR A 49 -4.42 -44.87 1.61
C THR A 49 -5.01 -44.58 2.99
N SER A 50 -4.27 -44.83 4.07
CA SER A 50 -4.70 -44.51 5.45
C SER A 50 -4.27 -43.13 5.95
N ARG A 51 -3.41 -42.43 5.19
CA ARG A 51 -2.95 -41.08 5.51
C ARG A 51 -2.61 -40.32 4.24
N THR A 52 -2.84 -39.01 4.27
CA THR A 52 -2.56 -38.08 3.16
C THR A 52 -2.19 -36.72 3.74
N TYR A 53 -1.90 -35.74 2.89
CA TYR A 53 -1.67 -34.39 3.34
C TYR A 53 -2.27 -33.33 2.42
N ILE A 54 -2.43 -32.12 2.97
CA ILE A 54 -2.82 -30.92 2.24
C ILE A 54 -1.73 -29.88 2.44
N LYS A 55 -1.15 -29.40 1.33
CA LYS A 55 -0.27 -28.23 1.36
C LYS A 55 -1.11 -26.97 1.55
N VAL A 56 -0.68 -26.11 2.46
CA VAL A 56 -1.28 -24.81 2.78
C VAL A 56 -0.21 -23.75 2.55
N ASP A 57 -0.40 -22.94 1.52
CA ASP A 57 0.49 -21.83 1.19
C ASP A 57 -0.05 -20.55 1.83
N LEU A 58 0.65 -20.06 2.87
CA LEU A 58 0.20 -18.90 3.65
C LEU A 58 0.51 -17.60 2.90
N PRO A 59 -0.49 -16.73 2.65
CA PRO A 59 -0.26 -15.43 2.04
C PRO A 59 0.62 -14.53 2.93
N PRO A 60 1.31 -13.52 2.35
CA PRO A 60 1.98 -12.50 3.12
C PRO A 60 1.03 -11.81 4.11
N ASN A 61 1.57 -11.39 5.26
CA ASN A 61 0.81 -10.74 6.34
C ASN A 61 -0.33 -11.58 6.93
N THR A 62 -0.26 -12.91 6.83
CA THR A 62 -1.16 -13.77 7.59
C THR A 62 -0.94 -13.54 9.08
N VAL A 63 -2.03 -13.38 9.84
CA VAL A 63 -2.01 -13.23 11.30
C VAL A 63 -2.36 -14.53 11.99
N ALA A 64 -3.28 -15.28 11.40
CA ALA A 64 -3.68 -16.59 11.85
C ALA A 64 -4.34 -17.30 10.67
N TRP A 65 -4.30 -18.62 10.66
CA TRP A 65 -5.07 -19.42 9.73
C TRP A 65 -5.86 -20.49 10.47
N TYR A 66 -6.85 -21.00 9.79
CA TYR A 66 -7.86 -21.88 10.35
C TYR A 66 -8.08 -23.01 9.38
N TYR A 67 -8.26 -24.21 9.92
CA TYR A 67 -8.84 -25.30 9.17
C TYR A 67 -10.06 -25.82 9.93
N SER A 68 -11.10 -26.17 9.20
CA SER A 68 -12.24 -26.88 9.76
C SER A 68 -12.44 -28.18 9.03
N PHE A 69 -12.87 -29.20 9.75
CA PHE A 69 -13.15 -30.50 9.16
C PHE A 69 -14.32 -31.19 9.84
N SER A 70 -14.99 -32.05 9.09
CA SER A 70 -15.99 -32.97 9.59
C SER A 70 -15.84 -34.31 8.88
N THR A 71 -16.21 -35.38 9.58
CA THR A 71 -15.99 -36.74 9.10
C THR A 71 -17.28 -37.52 8.92
N SER A 72 -17.25 -38.52 8.05
CA SER A 72 -18.33 -39.50 7.95
C SER A 72 -17.83 -40.89 7.59
N LYS A 73 -18.70 -41.89 7.76
CA LYS A 73 -18.47 -43.27 7.34
C LYS A 73 -18.70 -43.47 5.84
N GLN A 74 -19.57 -42.64 5.24
CA GLN A 74 -19.96 -42.76 3.84
C GLN A 74 -18.99 -42.00 2.93
N GLN A 75 -18.49 -42.66 1.89
CA GLN A 75 -17.43 -42.14 1.02
C GLN A 75 -17.86 -40.93 0.18
N SER A 76 -19.15 -40.77 -0.12
CA SER A 76 -19.67 -39.71 -1.02
C SER A 76 -20.38 -38.57 -0.29
N GLU A 77 -20.33 -38.53 1.04
CA GLU A 77 -20.98 -37.47 1.81
C GLU A 77 -20.11 -36.22 1.80
N SER A 78 -20.62 -35.12 1.25
CA SER A 78 -19.96 -33.81 1.33
C SER A 78 -20.72 -32.91 2.28
N LYS A 79 -20.03 -32.35 3.27
CA LYS A 79 -20.62 -31.43 4.25
C LYS A 79 -20.21 -30.00 3.96
N ASN A 80 -21.14 -29.06 4.08
CA ASN A 80 -20.80 -27.66 3.90
C ASN A 80 -20.22 -27.07 5.19
N LEU A 81 -18.94 -26.70 5.17
CA LEU A 81 -18.22 -26.15 6.32
C LEU A 81 -18.37 -24.63 6.44
N ASN A 82 -18.51 -23.91 5.31
CA ASN A 82 -18.65 -22.45 5.24
C ASN A 82 -17.66 -21.66 6.12
N LEU A 83 -16.45 -22.16 6.37
CA LEU A 83 -15.51 -21.58 7.32
C LEU A 83 -15.16 -20.14 6.94
N THR A 84 -14.85 -19.92 5.66
CA THR A 84 -14.48 -18.59 5.14
C THR A 84 -15.58 -17.56 5.40
N SER A 85 -16.84 -17.91 5.10
CA SER A 85 -18.00 -17.04 5.32
C SER A 85 -18.25 -16.76 6.80
N GLN A 86 -18.13 -17.78 7.65
CA GLN A 86 -18.29 -17.64 9.10
C GLN A 86 -17.22 -16.72 9.71
N LEU A 87 -15.94 -16.92 9.35
CA LEU A 87 -14.85 -16.05 9.79
C LEU A 87 -15.02 -14.62 9.29
N SER A 88 -15.52 -14.43 8.06
CA SER A 88 -15.76 -13.09 7.49
C SER A 88 -16.85 -12.34 8.27
N SER A 89 -17.93 -13.03 8.62
CA SER A 89 -19.00 -12.47 9.46
C SER A 89 -18.50 -12.11 10.87
N LEU A 90 -17.64 -12.95 11.47
CA LEU A 90 -17.05 -12.66 12.78
C LEU A 90 -16.12 -11.43 12.74
N LEU A 91 -15.32 -11.26 11.68
CA LEU A 91 -14.48 -10.07 11.50
C LEU A 91 -15.31 -8.79 11.35
N GLN A 92 -16.43 -8.83 10.63
CA GLN A 92 -17.25 -7.64 10.39
C GLN A 92 -18.04 -7.18 11.62
N THR A 93 -18.44 -8.13 12.48
CA THR A 93 -19.39 -7.86 13.57
C THR A 93 -18.72 -7.45 14.89
N SER A 94 -17.39 -7.48 15.00
CA SER A 94 -16.72 -7.25 16.30
C SER A 94 -15.44 -6.44 16.22
N LYS A 95 -15.25 -5.56 17.21
CA LYS A 95 -13.97 -4.86 17.48
C LYS A 95 -12.97 -5.73 18.27
N GLU A 96 -13.40 -6.90 18.75
CA GLU A 96 -12.61 -7.84 19.55
C GLU A 96 -11.88 -8.87 18.68
N ALA A 97 -10.84 -9.51 19.24
CA ALA A 97 -10.05 -10.51 18.53
C ALA A 97 -10.81 -11.86 18.37
N ILE A 98 -10.74 -12.45 17.17
CA ILE A 98 -11.37 -13.74 16.83
C ILE A 98 -11.02 -14.94 17.74
N PRO A 99 -9.83 -15.07 18.36
CA PRO A 99 -9.52 -16.21 19.22
C PRO A 99 -10.57 -16.47 20.32
N ASN A 100 -11.17 -15.41 20.85
CA ASN A 100 -12.17 -15.49 21.93
C ASN A 100 -13.55 -16.01 21.46
N ARG A 101 -13.75 -16.20 20.15
CA ARG A 101 -15.04 -16.56 19.53
C ARG A 101 -15.00 -17.82 18.67
N LEU A 102 -13.93 -18.62 18.77
CA LEU A 102 -13.81 -19.89 18.03
C LEU A 102 -14.99 -20.85 18.28
N SER A 103 -15.57 -20.82 19.49
CA SER A 103 -16.78 -21.59 19.85
C SER A 103 -18.01 -21.26 19.01
N ASN A 104 -18.05 -20.09 18.35
CA ASN A 104 -19.16 -19.67 17.49
C ASN A 104 -19.06 -20.23 16.07
N ILE A 105 -17.93 -20.84 15.69
CA ILE A 105 -17.79 -21.49 14.39
C ILE A 105 -18.54 -22.82 14.44
N TYR A 106 -19.63 -22.89 13.70
CA TYR A 106 -20.39 -24.12 13.55
C TYR A 106 -19.67 -25.08 12.60
N VAL A 107 -19.50 -26.33 13.04
CA VAL A 107 -18.98 -27.42 12.23
C VAL A 107 -19.96 -28.60 12.29
N PRO A 108 -20.42 -29.13 11.14
CA PRO A 108 -21.29 -30.29 11.09
C PRO A 108 -20.76 -31.48 11.89
N LYS A 109 -21.64 -32.18 12.62
CA LYS A 109 -21.26 -33.31 13.48
C LYS A 109 -20.56 -34.42 12.67
N GLY A 110 -19.38 -34.83 13.12
CA GLY A 110 -18.61 -35.92 12.57
C GLY A 110 -19.00 -37.28 13.16
N SER A 111 -18.58 -38.36 12.51
CA SER A 111 -18.87 -39.73 12.96
C SER A 111 -17.69 -40.71 12.89
N CYS A 112 -16.52 -40.26 12.42
CA CYS A 112 -15.28 -41.05 12.38
C CYS A 112 -14.11 -40.24 12.95
N ALA A 113 -13.30 -40.85 13.80
CA ALA A 113 -12.14 -40.15 14.36
C ALA A 113 -10.99 -40.11 13.36
N ILE A 114 -10.33 -38.95 13.28
CA ILE A 114 -9.08 -38.76 12.55
C ILE A 114 -8.05 -38.04 13.44
N ASP A 115 -6.79 -38.15 13.03
CA ASP A 115 -5.72 -37.28 13.52
C ASP A 115 -5.34 -36.29 12.40
N VAL A 116 -5.02 -35.06 12.79
CA VAL A 116 -4.45 -34.03 11.91
C VAL A 116 -3.19 -33.48 12.58
N TYR A 117 -2.11 -33.42 11.79
CA TYR A 117 -0.80 -32.93 12.22
C TYR A 117 -0.38 -31.74 11.35
N VAL A 118 0.16 -30.67 11.96
CA VAL A 118 0.74 -29.54 11.24
C VAL A 118 2.24 -29.75 11.09
N CYS A 119 2.71 -29.92 9.86
CA CYS A 119 4.10 -30.27 9.55
C CYS A 119 4.72 -29.29 8.55
N ASP A 120 6.04 -29.14 8.62
CA ASP A 120 6.84 -28.57 7.53
C ASP A 120 7.02 -29.57 6.38
N SER A 121 7.70 -29.15 5.32
CA SER A 121 7.96 -29.98 4.13
C SER A 121 8.81 -31.23 4.43
N LYS A 122 9.76 -31.16 5.35
CA LYS A 122 10.60 -32.31 5.71
C LYS A 122 9.79 -33.37 6.46
N ASN A 123 9.02 -32.93 7.44
CA ASN A 123 8.27 -33.80 8.35
C ASN A 123 7.01 -34.37 7.72
N ILE A 124 6.36 -33.66 6.78
CA ILE A 124 5.23 -34.24 6.06
C ILE A 124 5.67 -35.43 5.20
N ASN A 125 6.89 -35.41 4.65
CA ASN A 125 7.45 -36.55 3.91
C ASN A 125 7.69 -37.76 4.84
N LEU A 126 8.20 -37.52 6.06
CA LEU A 126 8.36 -38.57 7.07
C LEU A 126 7.01 -39.14 7.52
N PHE A 127 6.02 -38.26 7.74
CA PHE A 127 4.63 -38.65 8.04
C PHE A 127 4.05 -39.54 6.94
N GLN A 128 4.20 -39.14 5.67
CA GLN A 128 3.67 -39.88 4.53
C GLN A 128 4.34 -41.26 4.37
N ARG A 129 5.65 -41.35 4.64
CA ARG A 129 6.42 -42.60 4.64
C ARG A 129 6.12 -43.53 5.82
N LYS A 130 5.27 -43.12 6.77
CA LYS A 130 4.89 -43.90 7.95
C LYS A 130 6.08 -44.29 8.83
N VAL A 131 7.06 -43.41 9.00
CA VAL A 131 8.25 -43.71 9.82
C VAL A 131 7.91 -44.05 11.27
N ASP A 132 6.77 -43.52 11.77
CA ASP A 132 6.18 -43.84 13.09
C ASP A 132 5.83 -45.31 13.27
N ASN A 133 5.55 -46.03 12.19
CA ASN A 133 5.26 -47.47 12.25
C ASN A 133 6.53 -48.33 12.37
N ASN A 134 7.70 -47.77 12.09
CA ASN A 134 8.97 -48.50 12.00
C ASN A 134 9.99 -48.02 13.05
N GLY A 135 9.50 -47.51 14.19
CA GLY A 135 10.34 -47.03 15.30
C GLY A 135 10.96 -45.64 15.11
N GLY A 136 10.66 -44.95 14.01
CA GLY A 136 11.04 -43.56 13.78
C GLY A 136 10.02 -42.57 14.34
N SER A 137 10.31 -41.28 14.22
CA SER A 137 9.38 -40.20 14.55
C SER A 137 9.45 -39.08 13.52
N PHE A 138 8.43 -38.22 13.51
CA PHE A 138 8.42 -36.97 12.77
C PHE A 138 7.97 -35.85 13.70
N TYR A 139 8.40 -34.63 13.40
CA TYR A 139 8.01 -33.45 14.17
C TYR A 139 6.73 -32.83 13.60
N SER A 140 5.91 -32.26 14.47
CA SER A 140 4.76 -31.45 14.11
C SER A 140 4.61 -30.33 15.13
N ILE A 141 4.01 -29.21 14.73
CA ILE A 141 3.69 -28.12 15.64
C ILE A 141 2.54 -28.56 16.52
N SER A 142 2.66 -28.40 17.83
CA SER A 142 1.59 -28.80 18.76
C SER A 142 0.32 -27.99 18.54
N GLU A 143 0.46 -26.69 18.25
CA GLU A 143 -0.66 -25.86 17.83
C GLU A 143 -1.19 -26.33 16.47
N GLY A 144 -2.51 -26.47 16.37
CA GLY A 144 -3.14 -26.98 15.17
C GLY A 144 -3.17 -28.50 15.06
N ASN A 145 -2.56 -29.25 15.99
CA ASN A 145 -2.72 -30.69 16.00
C ASN A 145 -4.03 -31.11 16.66
N VAL A 146 -4.69 -32.12 16.10
CA VAL A 146 -5.80 -32.81 16.77
C VAL A 146 -5.64 -34.31 16.64
N LYS A 147 -6.06 -35.04 17.67
CA LYS A 147 -6.01 -36.50 17.71
C LYS A 147 -7.38 -37.07 18.04
N ASN A 148 -7.71 -38.21 17.45
CA ASN A 148 -8.94 -38.94 17.69
C ASN A 148 -10.20 -38.03 17.65
N THR A 149 -10.24 -37.09 16.70
CA THR A 149 -11.25 -36.03 16.67
C THR A 149 -12.22 -36.25 15.51
N LEU A 150 -13.52 -36.05 15.77
CA LEU A 150 -14.59 -36.31 14.81
C LEU A 150 -14.87 -35.11 13.88
N GLN A 151 -14.80 -33.91 14.43
CA GLN A 151 -14.97 -32.64 13.73
C GLN A 151 -14.36 -31.50 14.54
N GLY A 152 -14.10 -30.36 13.91
CA GLY A 152 -13.71 -29.16 14.63
C GLY A 152 -13.32 -28.01 13.70
N ALA A 153 -13.24 -26.81 14.27
CA ALA A 153 -12.59 -25.64 13.67
C ALA A 153 -11.37 -25.31 14.55
N ILE A 154 -10.19 -25.31 13.93
CA ILE A 154 -8.92 -25.19 14.62
C ILE A 154 -8.21 -23.97 14.10
N ARG A 155 -7.64 -23.20 15.02
CA ARG A 155 -6.82 -22.02 14.75
C ARG A 155 -5.34 -22.38 14.87
N VAL A 156 -4.53 -21.72 14.05
CA VAL A 156 -3.07 -21.76 14.08
C VAL A 156 -2.54 -20.33 13.89
N ASP A 157 -1.77 -19.82 14.84
CA ASP A 157 -1.08 -18.52 14.75
C ASP A 157 0.40 -18.54 15.19
N ASP A 158 0.90 -19.67 15.68
CA ASP A 158 2.34 -19.88 15.92
C ASP A 158 3.13 -19.88 14.60
N VAL A 159 2.48 -20.26 13.49
CA VAL A 159 3.08 -20.25 12.15
C VAL A 159 2.21 -19.54 11.12
N THR A 160 2.73 -18.44 10.60
CA THR A 160 1.96 -17.46 9.81
C THR A 160 2.64 -17.08 8.49
N ASN A 161 3.72 -17.77 8.12
CA ASN A 161 4.41 -17.55 6.85
C ASN A 161 4.89 -18.86 6.22
N GLY A 162 5.12 -18.82 4.91
CA GLY A 162 5.62 -19.96 4.15
C GLY A 162 4.57 -21.04 3.86
N SER A 163 5.06 -22.24 3.53
CA SER A 163 4.24 -23.40 3.19
C SER A 163 4.23 -24.39 4.34
N TRP A 164 3.02 -24.74 4.80
CA TRP A 164 2.78 -25.73 5.84
C TRP A 164 1.89 -26.85 5.32
N TYR A 165 1.84 -27.97 6.04
CA TYR A 165 1.13 -29.15 5.58
C TYR A 165 0.26 -29.72 6.69
N LEU A 166 -1.01 -29.97 6.38
CA LEU A 166 -1.93 -30.72 7.24
C LEU A 166 -1.79 -32.21 6.89
N GLY A 167 -1.06 -32.97 7.71
CA GLY A 167 -0.97 -34.42 7.63
C GLY A 167 -2.19 -35.07 8.28
N ILE A 168 -3.03 -35.74 7.49
CA ILE A 168 -4.30 -36.31 7.92
C ILE A 168 -4.16 -37.83 7.97
N LYS A 169 -4.46 -38.44 9.12
CA LYS A 169 -4.35 -39.88 9.36
C LYS A 169 -5.69 -40.43 9.83
N ASN A 170 -6.11 -41.55 9.26
CA ASN A 170 -7.14 -42.39 9.85
C ASN A 170 -6.49 -43.36 10.86
N PRO A 171 -6.70 -43.18 12.18
CA PRO A 171 -6.13 -44.08 13.19
C PRO A 171 -6.88 -45.42 13.27
N ASN A 172 -8.07 -45.55 12.68
CA ASN A 172 -8.86 -46.76 12.76
C ASN A 172 -8.28 -47.88 11.88
N ARG A 173 -8.16 -49.09 12.46
CA ARG A 173 -7.62 -50.26 11.76
C ARG A 173 -8.60 -50.87 10.74
N TRP A 174 -9.89 -50.74 10.99
CA TRP A 174 -10.95 -51.52 10.33
C TRP A 174 -11.76 -50.67 9.35
N THR A 175 -12.20 -49.48 9.77
CA THR A 175 -13.14 -48.66 9.00
C THR A 175 -12.43 -47.50 8.31
N GLY A 176 -12.85 -47.19 7.08
CA GLY A 176 -12.44 -45.95 6.44
C GLY A 176 -13.16 -44.72 7.01
N ALA A 177 -12.63 -43.55 6.68
CA ALA A 177 -13.18 -42.26 7.06
C ALA A 177 -13.20 -41.38 5.82
N ASN A 178 -14.35 -40.78 5.54
CA ASN A 178 -14.46 -39.66 4.63
C ASN A 178 -14.29 -38.36 5.43
N ILE A 179 -13.49 -37.43 4.93
CA ILE A 179 -13.13 -36.17 5.58
C ILE A 179 -13.48 -35.04 4.63
N THR A 180 -14.40 -34.17 5.03
CA THR A 180 -14.57 -32.86 4.39
C THR A 180 -13.74 -31.84 5.15
N ILE A 181 -12.96 -31.03 4.44
CA ILE A 181 -12.05 -30.03 5.04
C ILE A 181 -12.02 -28.74 4.22
N GLU A 182 -11.88 -27.62 4.92
CA GLU A 182 -11.73 -26.27 4.38
C GLU A 182 -10.60 -25.56 5.15
N VAL A 183 -9.86 -24.67 4.47
CA VAL A 183 -8.78 -23.88 5.09
C VAL A 183 -8.90 -22.42 4.67
N ALA A 184 -8.79 -21.51 5.64
CA ALA A 184 -8.83 -20.06 5.43
C ALA A 184 -7.79 -19.35 6.30
N ALA A 185 -7.24 -18.25 5.82
CA ALA A 185 -6.33 -17.39 6.56
C ALA A 185 -6.99 -16.04 6.85
N ILE A 186 -6.65 -15.44 7.98
CA ILE A 186 -6.87 -14.02 8.24
C ILE A 186 -5.57 -13.30 7.93
N ILE A 187 -5.63 -12.36 7.00
CA ILE A 187 -4.49 -11.54 6.64
C ILE A 187 -4.73 -10.09 7.05
N GLU A 188 -3.67 -9.44 7.51
CA GLU A 188 -3.68 -8.01 7.74
C GLU A 188 -3.27 -7.29 6.46
N SER A 189 -4.24 -6.62 5.86
CA SER A 189 -3.98 -5.59 4.88
C SER A 189 -3.54 -4.35 5.65
N ARG A 190 -2.23 -4.19 5.75
CA ARG A 190 -1.67 -2.84 5.95
C ARG A 190 -1.94 -2.12 4.63
N PRO A 191 -2.57 -0.92 4.64
CA PRO A 191 -2.51 -0.05 3.47
C PRO A 191 -1.04 -0.02 3.07
N ASP A 192 -0.72 -0.49 1.88
CA ASP A 192 0.67 -0.61 1.46
C ASP A 192 1.24 0.81 1.52
N ILE A 193 1.92 1.18 2.60
CA ILE A 193 2.39 2.56 2.76
C ILE A 193 3.40 2.82 1.66
N VAL A 194 4.20 1.82 1.30
CA VAL A 194 5.18 1.92 0.24
C VAL A 194 4.49 2.03 -1.10
N GLY A 195 3.53 1.17 -1.42
CA GLY A 195 2.76 1.21 -2.66
C GLY A 195 1.81 2.40 -2.75
N THR A 196 1.25 2.89 -1.65
CA THR A 196 0.36 4.06 -1.58
C THR A 196 1.16 5.35 -1.60
N VAL A 197 2.33 5.41 -0.94
CA VAL A 197 3.26 6.54 -1.07
C VAL A 197 3.90 6.52 -2.44
N LEU A 198 4.33 5.37 -2.95
CA LEU A 198 4.89 5.23 -4.30
C LEU A 198 3.81 5.56 -5.33
N THR A 199 2.59 5.05 -5.18
CA THR A 199 1.45 5.44 -6.04
C THR A 199 1.14 6.91 -5.84
N ALA A 200 1.10 7.49 -4.65
CA ALA A 200 0.89 8.93 -4.47
C ALA A 200 2.05 9.80 -5.03
N LEU A 201 3.28 9.29 -5.04
CA LEU A 201 4.46 9.92 -5.64
C LEU A 201 4.43 9.79 -7.18
N LEU A 202 3.99 8.64 -7.71
CA LEU A 202 3.92 8.32 -9.14
C LEU A 202 2.63 8.88 -9.80
N THR A 203 1.50 8.78 -9.10
CA THR A 203 0.16 9.35 -9.38
C THR A 203 -0.03 10.69 -8.71
N ASN A 204 1.04 11.38 -8.34
CA ASN A 204 1.04 12.83 -8.37
C ASN A 204 0.82 13.21 -9.85
N LYS A 205 -0.42 13.04 -10.31
CA LYS A 205 -0.94 13.46 -11.60
C LYS A 205 -0.61 14.93 -11.63
N ARG A 206 0.49 15.27 -12.28
CA ARG A 206 0.66 16.60 -12.83
C ARG A 206 -0.61 16.77 -13.66
N GLU A 207 -1.50 17.67 -13.26
CA GLU A 207 -2.50 18.18 -14.18
C GLU A 207 -1.78 18.38 -15.52
N PRO A 208 -2.27 17.86 -16.64
CA PRO A 208 -1.64 18.20 -17.91
C PRO A 208 -1.69 19.73 -18.03
N ALA A 209 -0.56 20.34 -18.43
CA ALA A 209 -0.52 21.77 -18.69
C ALA A 209 -1.69 22.13 -19.61
N PRO A 210 -2.38 23.26 -19.40
CA PRO A 210 -3.36 23.71 -20.39
C PRO A 210 -2.68 23.77 -21.77
N PRO A 211 -3.37 23.34 -22.84
CA PRO A 211 -2.80 23.31 -24.18
C PRO A 211 -2.30 24.71 -24.56
N LYS A 212 -1.02 24.79 -24.92
CA LYS A 212 -0.37 26.06 -25.28
C LYS A 212 -0.68 26.43 -26.73
N SER A 213 -0.86 27.72 -27.00
CA SER A 213 -0.95 28.22 -28.37
C SER A 213 0.40 28.12 -29.09
N GLU A 214 0.40 28.20 -30.42
CA GLU A 214 1.65 28.23 -31.19
C GLU A 214 2.50 29.47 -30.87
N ALA A 215 1.85 30.62 -30.69
CA ALA A 215 2.51 31.84 -30.23
C ALA A 215 3.17 31.64 -28.85
N GLN A 216 2.47 30.99 -27.92
CA GLN A 216 3.03 30.70 -26.59
C GLN A 216 4.25 29.77 -26.65
N ARG A 217 4.22 28.71 -27.47
CA ARG A 217 5.38 27.82 -27.67
C ARG A 217 6.58 28.55 -28.29
N LYS A 218 6.32 29.41 -29.28
CA LYS A 218 7.35 30.22 -29.93
C LYS A 218 7.98 31.21 -28.94
N ALA A 219 7.17 31.88 -28.14
CA ALA A 219 7.65 32.76 -27.07
C ALA A 219 8.51 32.00 -26.05
N GLU A 220 8.07 30.83 -25.58
CA GLU A 220 8.86 30.01 -24.63
C GLU A 220 10.23 29.61 -25.17
N SER A 221 10.31 29.35 -26.47
CA SER A 221 11.57 29.04 -27.15
C SER A 221 12.54 30.23 -27.10
N TYR A 222 12.06 31.44 -27.39
CA TYR A 222 12.86 32.66 -27.25
C TYR A 222 13.24 32.94 -25.79
N GLY A 223 12.31 32.80 -24.85
CA GLY A 223 12.58 32.98 -23.42
C GLY A 223 13.67 32.03 -22.90
N THR A 224 13.67 30.79 -23.40
CA THR A 224 14.67 29.77 -23.03
C THR A 224 16.04 30.14 -23.58
N LEU A 225 16.10 30.65 -24.83
CA LEU A 225 17.34 31.20 -25.39
C LEU A 225 17.86 32.38 -24.57
N GLY A 226 16.98 33.30 -24.15
CA GLY A 226 17.33 34.42 -23.29
C GLY A 226 17.98 33.98 -21.98
N TRP A 227 17.39 32.99 -21.30
CA TRP A 227 17.99 32.40 -20.10
C TRP A 227 19.34 31.73 -20.37
N GLY A 228 19.47 30.99 -21.47
CA GLY A 228 20.74 30.36 -21.85
C GLY A 228 21.86 31.36 -22.12
N TYR A 229 21.56 32.55 -22.65
CA TYR A 229 22.54 33.63 -22.79
C TYR A 229 22.87 34.29 -21.46
N TYR A 230 21.89 34.45 -20.57
CA TYR A 230 22.12 34.92 -19.19
C TYR A 230 23.09 34.00 -18.43
N GLU A 231 22.92 32.69 -18.50
CA GLU A 231 23.83 31.73 -17.85
C GLU A 231 25.27 31.79 -18.40
N LYS A 232 25.43 32.20 -19.66
CA LYS A 232 26.73 32.48 -20.30
C LYS A 232 27.25 33.89 -20.02
N ASN A 233 26.59 34.65 -19.13
CA ASN A 233 26.89 36.03 -18.79
C ASN A 233 26.85 36.99 -19.99
N ASN A 234 26.10 36.65 -21.05
CA ASN A 234 25.89 37.53 -22.20
C ASN A 234 24.57 38.29 -22.02
N ILE A 235 24.65 39.43 -21.33
CA ILE A 235 23.50 40.19 -20.87
C ILE A 235 22.71 40.82 -22.02
N ASP A 236 23.40 41.35 -23.03
CA ASP A 236 22.76 42.00 -24.18
C ASP A 236 21.88 41.03 -24.96
N LYS A 237 22.41 39.84 -25.28
CA LYS A 237 21.62 38.80 -25.97
C LYS A 237 20.52 38.25 -25.07
N ALA A 238 20.75 38.14 -23.77
CA ALA A 238 19.71 37.70 -22.84
C ALA A 238 18.50 38.64 -22.89
N MET A 239 18.74 39.96 -22.83
CA MET A 239 17.70 40.99 -22.98
C MET A 239 17.02 40.91 -24.34
N GLU A 240 17.77 40.83 -25.43
CA GLU A 240 17.24 40.75 -26.80
C GLU A 240 16.24 39.58 -26.95
N TYR A 241 16.59 38.39 -26.44
CA TYR A 241 15.73 37.21 -26.53
C TYR A 241 14.56 37.24 -25.54
N CYS A 242 14.70 37.87 -24.37
CA CYS A 242 13.56 38.16 -23.50
C CYS A 242 12.55 39.08 -24.20
N ASP A 243 13.01 40.14 -24.88
CA ASP A 243 12.15 41.07 -25.60
C ASP A 243 11.47 40.41 -26.80
N LYS A 244 12.21 39.62 -27.60
CA LYS A 244 11.64 38.81 -28.69
C LYS A 244 10.58 37.81 -28.21
N SER A 245 10.74 37.25 -27.02
CA SER A 245 9.74 36.37 -26.43
C SER A 245 8.48 37.15 -26.07
N LEU A 246 8.64 38.24 -25.31
CA LEU A 246 7.52 39.02 -24.78
C LEU A 246 6.76 39.76 -25.89
N SER A 247 7.39 40.04 -27.04
CA SER A 247 6.69 40.57 -28.22
C SER A 247 5.78 39.56 -28.92
N VAL A 248 5.97 38.25 -28.67
CA VAL A 248 5.17 37.18 -29.28
C VAL A 248 4.03 36.75 -28.36
N TYR A 249 4.32 36.57 -27.07
CA TYR A 249 3.34 36.19 -26.06
C TYR A 249 3.84 36.61 -24.67
N GLU A 250 2.98 37.21 -23.85
CA GLU A 250 3.35 37.60 -22.49
C GLU A 250 3.50 36.37 -21.58
N LEU A 251 4.74 36.10 -21.16
CA LEU A 251 5.08 34.98 -20.28
C LEU A 251 5.62 35.52 -18.96
N GLY A 252 4.93 35.19 -17.85
CA GLY A 252 5.31 35.68 -16.52
C GLY A 252 6.75 35.31 -16.11
N TRP A 253 7.20 34.09 -16.41
CA TRP A 253 8.58 33.68 -16.09
C TRP A 253 9.63 34.39 -16.96
N VAL A 254 9.33 34.71 -18.22
CA VAL A 254 10.25 35.47 -19.08
C VAL A 254 10.33 36.92 -18.61
N LYS A 255 9.21 37.49 -18.19
CA LYS A 255 9.15 38.83 -17.61
C LYS A 255 9.95 38.89 -16.31
N ALA A 256 9.89 37.84 -15.48
CA ALA A 256 10.75 37.70 -14.30
C ALA A 256 12.25 37.64 -14.64
N ASN A 257 12.63 36.92 -15.71
CA ASN A 257 14.01 36.87 -16.19
C ASN A 257 14.49 38.24 -16.66
N LYS A 258 13.66 38.98 -17.40
CA LYS A 258 13.94 40.37 -17.79
C LYS A 258 14.15 41.26 -16.57
N GLY A 259 13.30 41.13 -15.55
CA GLY A 259 13.45 41.83 -14.27
C GLY A 259 14.78 41.51 -13.58
N LEU A 260 15.18 40.23 -13.56
CA LEU A 260 16.48 39.81 -13.01
C LEU A 260 17.66 40.44 -13.76
N ILE A 261 17.57 40.50 -15.09
CA ILE A 261 18.60 41.06 -15.94
C ILE A 261 18.72 42.57 -15.72
N LEU A 262 17.59 43.29 -15.71
CA LEU A 262 17.56 44.73 -15.38
C LEU A 262 18.18 45.01 -14.00
N LEU A 263 17.88 44.14 -13.03
CA LEU A 263 18.38 44.26 -11.68
C LEU A 263 19.92 44.15 -11.62
N ILE A 264 20.51 43.17 -12.31
CA ILE A 264 21.97 43.02 -12.34
C ILE A 264 22.68 44.09 -13.18
N SER A 265 21.96 44.72 -14.11
CA SER A 265 22.44 45.86 -14.91
C SER A 265 22.35 47.20 -14.17
N GLY A 266 21.83 47.22 -12.94
CA GLY A 266 21.69 48.42 -12.11
C GLY A 266 20.45 49.26 -12.42
N GLU A 267 19.52 48.75 -13.23
CA GLU A 267 18.25 49.42 -13.55
C GLU A 267 17.16 49.02 -12.54
N SER A 268 17.41 49.25 -11.24
CA SER A 268 16.58 48.75 -10.13
C SER A 268 15.10 49.12 -10.22
N ASP A 269 14.77 50.39 -10.51
CA ASP A 269 13.38 50.84 -10.59
C ASP A 269 12.60 50.08 -11.67
N LYS A 270 13.20 49.96 -12.86
CA LYS A 270 12.61 49.20 -13.98
C LYS A 270 12.53 47.72 -13.66
N ALA A 271 13.50 47.17 -12.93
CA ALA A 271 13.49 45.78 -12.50
C ALA A 271 12.31 45.48 -11.57
N ILE A 272 12.07 46.33 -10.57
CA ILE A 272 10.96 46.19 -9.62
C ILE A 272 9.62 46.25 -10.36
N GLU A 273 9.42 47.24 -11.23
CA GLU A 273 8.20 47.35 -12.04
C GLU A 273 8.00 46.09 -12.91
N THR A 274 9.07 45.61 -13.54
CA THR A 274 9.03 44.40 -14.37
C THR A 274 8.68 43.16 -13.54
N TYR A 275 9.17 43.04 -12.31
CA TYR A 275 8.81 41.95 -11.39
C TYR A 275 7.36 42.02 -10.92
N ILE A 276 6.79 43.21 -10.70
CA ILE A 276 5.37 43.39 -10.39
C ILE A 276 4.53 42.85 -11.55
N GLN A 277 4.86 43.23 -12.78
CA GLN A 277 4.16 42.73 -13.98
C GLN A 277 4.33 41.21 -14.16
N ALA A 278 5.52 40.68 -13.85
CA ALA A 278 5.76 39.23 -13.87
C ALA A 278 4.87 38.49 -12.87
N ILE A 279 4.77 39.00 -11.64
CA ILE A 279 3.92 38.43 -10.59
C ILE A 279 2.45 38.41 -11.00
N GLU A 280 1.96 39.50 -11.61
CA GLU A 280 0.58 39.62 -12.09
C GLU A 280 0.24 38.54 -13.13
N LEU A 281 1.18 38.24 -14.03
CA LEU A 281 1.02 37.16 -15.01
C LEU A 281 1.12 35.78 -14.35
N VAL A 282 2.06 35.60 -13.42
CA VAL A 282 2.30 34.30 -12.76
C VAL A 282 1.16 33.90 -11.84
N LYS A 283 0.55 34.83 -11.09
CA LYS A 283 -0.48 34.47 -10.08
C LYS A 283 -1.71 33.78 -10.70
N ASN A 284 -1.97 34.04 -11.97
CA ASN A 284 -3.09 33.49 -12.72
C ASN A 284 -2.73 32.23 -13.54
N GLN A 285 -1.47 31.78 -13.51
CA GLN A 285 -1.01 30.67 -14.34
C GLN A 285 -1.05 29.32 -13.61
N TRP A 286 -1.17 28.25 -14.40
CA TRP A 286 -1.02 26.89 -13.92
C TRP A 286 0.36 26.69 -13.24
N LYS A 287 0.36 26.18 -12.00
CA LYS A 287 1.55 26.03 -11.14
C LYS A 287 2.27 27.34 -10.80
N ALA A 288 1.54 28.43 -10.55
CA ALA A 288 2.09 29.71 -10.06
C ALA A 288 3.14 29.57 -8.95
N ASN A 289 2.86 28.76 -7.91
CA ASN A 289 3.78 28.51 -6.79
C ASN A 289 5.14 27.91 -7.19
N ALA A 290 5.18 27.08 -8.24
CA ALA A 290 6.42 26.53 -8.76
C ALA A 290 7.26 27.64 -9.40
N VAL A 291 6.64 28.47 -10.24
CA VAL A 291 7.33 29.60 -10.89
C VAL A 291 7.79 30.64 -9.87
N PHE A 292 6.98 30.96 -8.87
CA PHE A 292 7.42 31.82 -7.75
C PHE A 292 8.63 31.25 -7.00
N SER A 293 8.69 29.92 -6.84
CA SER A 293 9.84 29.27 -6.18
C SER A 293 11.12 29.41 -7.01
N GLU A 294 11.01 29.31 -8.33
CA GLU A 294 12.11 29.51 -9.28
C GLU A 294 12.61 30.96 -9.26
N MET A 295 11.71 31.94 -9.35
CA MET A 295 12.05 33.36 -9.25
C MET A 295 12.82 33.68 -7.95
N ILE A 296 12.32 33.18 -6.81
CA ILE A 296 12.99 33.36 -5.50
C ILE A 296 14.36 32.68 -5.51
N ARG A 297 14.49 31.50 -6.12
CA ARG A 297 15.75 30.77 -6.20
C ARG A 297 16.80 31.57 -6.98
N ASP A 298 16.42 32.17 -8.10
CA ASP A 298 17.35 32.94 -8.92
C ASP A 298 17.72 34.28 -8.27
N LEU A 299 16.76 34.96 -7.63
CA LEU A 299 17.05 36.15 -6.80
C LEU A 299 18.00 35.82 -5.63
N LYS A 300 17.84 34.65 -4.99
CA LYS A 300 18.77 34.18 -3.95
C LYS A 300 20.16 33.91 -4.49
N LYS A 301 20.28 33.37 -5.71
CA LYS A 301 21.59 33.19 -6.36
C LYS A 301 22.25 34.54 -6.64
N VAL A 302 21.50 35.53 -7.13
CA VAL A 302 22.00 36.89 -7.33
C VAL A 302 22.43 37.51 -6.01
N LYS A 303 21.58 37.50 -4.98
CA LYS A 303 21.93 38.01 -3.64
C LYS A 303 23.20 37.39 -3.08
N LYS A 304 23.43 36.08 -3.31
CA LYS A 304 24.65 35.39 -2.88
C LYS A 304 25.90 35.89 -3.64
N LYS A 305 25.78 36.19 -4.94
CA LYS A 305 26.90 36.65 -5.78
C LYS A 305 27.15 38.16 -5.69
N ARG A 306 26.10 38.93 -5.50
CA ARG A 306 26.04 40.39 -5.49
C ARG A 306 25.21 40.86 -4.29
N PRO A 307 25.79 40.78 -3.07
CA PRO A 307 25.10 41.19 -1.84
C PRO A 307 24.83 42.70 -1.78
N ASP A 308 25.49 43.48 -2.65
CA ASP A 308 25.29 44.92 -2.87
C ASP A 308 23.90 45.26 -3.45
N ILE A 309 23.24 44.32 -4.13
CA ILE A 309 21.90 44.51 -4.71
C ILE A 309 20.84 44.23 -3.63
N LEU A 310 20.53 45.26 -2.83
CA LEU A 310 19.64 45.17 -1.67
C LEU A 310 18.19 44.87 -2.05
N GLU A 311 17.76 45.31 -3.23
CA GLU A 311 16.41 45.17 -3.78
C GLU A 311 16.02 43.70 -3.97
N THR A 312 17.00 42.79 -4.07
CA THR A 312 16.73 41.34 -4.10
C THR A 312 15.90 40.88 -2.90
N ALA A 313 16.11 41.46 -1.71
CA ALA A 313 15.37 41.08 -0.51
C ALA A 313 13.89 41.50 -0.59
N GLU A 314 13.64 42.73 -1.08
CA GLU A 314 12.31 43.29 -1.26
C GLU A 314 11.51 42.48 -2.29
N ILE A 315 12.12 42.20 -3.46
CA ILE A 315 11.46 41.44 -4.52
C ILE A 315 11.14 40.01 -4.03
N ILE A 316 12.03 39.36 -3.27
CA ILE A 316 11.76 38.05 -2.66
C ILE A 316 10.55 38.13 -1.72
N GLN A 317 10.44 39.18 -0.91
CA GLN A 317 9.31 39.37 0.00
C GLN A 317 8.00 39.59 -0.78
N MET A 318 8.05 40.39 -1.85
CA MET A 318 6.93 40.61 -2.75
C MET A 318 6.44 39.31 -3.41
N ILE A 319 7.35 38.44 -3.86
CA ILE A 319 6.96 37.13 -4.44
C ILE A 319 6.39 36.20 -3.37
N ARG A 320 6.96 36.19 -2.16
CA ARG A 320 6.49 35.35 -1.05
C ARG A 320 5.06 35.69 -0.63
N SER A 321 4.68 36.96 -0.65
CA SER A 321 3.32 37.38 -0.26
C SER A 321 2.23 36.86 -1.21
N GLN A 322 2.61 36.38 -2.40
CA GLN A 322 1.67 35.84 -3.40
C GLN A 322 1.45 34.33 -3.29
N ARG A 323 2.24 33.62 -2.49
CA ARG A 323 2.10 32.17 -2.32
C ARG A 323 0.90 31.89 -1.42
N LYS A 324 -0.17 31.29 -1.98
CA LYS A 324 -1.28 30.76 -1.18
C LYS A 324 -0.79 29.54 -0.39
N ASN A 325 -1.10 29.49 0.92
CA ASN A 325 -0.86 28.34 1.80
C ASN A 325 -1.63 27.11 1.33
#